data_AF-A0A9D8MSH8-F1
#
_entry.id   AF-A0A9D8MSH8-F1
#
_cell.length_a   1.000
_cell.length_b   1.000
_cell.length_c   1.000
_cell.angle_alpha   90.00
_cell.angle_beta   90.00
_cell.angle_gamma   90.00
#
_symmetry.space_group_name_H-M   'P 1'
#
loop_
_entity.id
_entity.type
_entity.pdbx_description
1 polymer ?
#
loop_
_entity_poly.entity_id
_entity_poly.type
_entity_poly.pdbx_seq_one_letter_code
_entity_poly.pdbx_strand_id
1 'polypeptide(L)' 'MSKHFSLFTLHVSLYLLIPLFALAEGGKSQVPLADPYILLDGGTYYAYGTNDANGIRCYTSDDLRTWKYEGLALNK' A
#
# COMPACT_ATOMS: atom_id res chain seq x y z
N MET A 1 -15.02 28.62 32.12
CA MET A 1 -15.59 28.69 30.76
C MET A 1 -14.63 28.25 29.64
N SER A 2 -13.35 27.93 29.90
CA SER A 2 -12.40 27.50 28.85
C SER A 2 -12.27 25.98 28.68
N LYS A 3 -12.48 25.18 29.73
CA LYS A 3 -12.29 23.72 29.69
C LYS A 3 -13.32 22.99 28.80
N HIS A 4 -14.57 23.46 28.80
CA HIS A 4 -15.62 22.90 27.94
C HIS A 4 -15.44 23.27 26.46
N PHE A 5 -14.90 24.46 26.17
CA PHE A 5 -14.58 24.89 24.82
C PHE A 5 -13.44 24.03 24.24
N SER A 6 -12.38 23.80 25.01
CA SER A 6 -11.25 22.97 24.60
C SER A 6 -11.62 21.51 24.34
N LEU A 7 -12.53 20.93 25.13
CA LEU A 7 -12.98 19.55 24.93
C LEU A 7 -13.84 19.43 23.67
N PHE A 8 -14.67 20.43 23.40
CA PHE A 8 -15.53 20.50 22.21
C PHE A 8 -14.70 20.65 20.93
N THR A 9 -13.65 21.48 20.94
CA THR A 9 -12.72 21.60 19.80
C THR A 9 -11.98 20.29 19.54
N LEU A 10 -11.52 19.58 20.58
CA LEU A 10 -10.82 18.30 20.43
C LEU A 10 -11.71 17.23 19.78
N HIS A 11 -13.00 17.17 20.15
CA HIS A 11 -13.96 16.22 19.56
C HIS A 11 -14.23 16.55 18.09
N VAL A 12 -14.42 17.83 17.73
CA VAL A 12 -14.62 18.25 16.34
C VAL A 12 -13.39 17.97 15.46
N SER A 13 -12.18 18.21 15.98
CA SER A 13 -10.94 17.88 15.27
C SER A 13 -10.77 16.37 15.04
N LEU A 14 -11.19 15.53 15.99
CA LEU A 14 -11.11 14.07 15.85
C LEU A 14 -12.09 13.57 14.78
N TYR A 15 -13.32 14.10 14.72
CA TYR A 15 -14.30 13.75 13.69
C TYR A 15 -13.90 14.22 12.27
N LEU A 16 -13.10 15.28 12.14
CA LEU A 16 -12.58 15.75 10.85
C LEU A 16 -11.36 14.94 10.35
N LEU A 17 -10.58 14.33 11.25
CA LEU A 17 -9.40 13.52 10.88
C LEU A 17 -9.75 12.08 10.45
N ILE A 18 -10.80 11.49 11.01
CA ILE A 18 -11.24 10.11 10.71
C ILE A 18 -11.56 9.88 9.21
N PRO A 19 -12.33 10.74 8.50
CA PRO A 19 -12.63 10.50 7.08
C PRO A 19 -11.41 10.62 6.16
N LEU A 20 -10.37 11.37 6.56
CA LEU A 20 -9.13 11.49 5.78
C LEU A 20 -8.37 10.15 5.72
N PHE A 21 -8.36 9.38 6.82
CA PHE A 21 -7.76 8.04 6.85
C PHE A 21 -8.58 7.01 6.07
N ALA A 22 -9.91 7.08 6.12
CA ALA A 22 -10.77 6.14 5.40
C ALA A 22 -10.68 6.30 3.87
N LEU A 23 -10.40 7.52 3.37
CA LEU A 23 -10.14 7.77 1.95
C LEU A 23 -8.75 7.30 1.49
N ALA A 24 -7.81 7.11 2.43
CA ALA A 24 -6.46 6.61 2.14
C ALA A 24 -6.38 5.08 2.04
N GLU A 25 -7.47 4.36 2.34
CA GLU A 25 -7.62 2.95 2.00
C GLU A 25 -7.74 2.83 0.47
N GLY A 26 -6.60 2.99 -0.22
CA GLY A 26 -6.47 2.80 -1.66
C GLY A 26 -7.08 1.46 -2.03
N GLY A 27 -8.07 1.48 -2.91
CA GLY A 27 -8.84 0.30 -3.29
C GLY A 27 -7.91 -0.88 -3.61
N LYS A 28 -8.28 -2.08 -3.14
CA LYS A 28 -7.52 -3.33 -3.35
C LYS A 28 -7.20 -3.53 -4.82
N SER A 29 -6.06 -3.02 -5.26
CA SER A 29 -5.54 -3.24 -6.61
C SER A 29 -4.83 -4.59 -6.60
N GLN A 30 -5.36 -5.54 -7.36
CA GLN A 30 -4.73 -6.86 -7.46
C GLN A 30 -3.42 -6.72 -8.24
N VAL A 31 -2.32 -7.25 -7.68
CA VAL A 31 -1.05 -7.35 -8.40
C VAL A 31 -1.19 -8.46 -9.45
N PRO A 32 -1.01 -8.19 -10.76
CA PRO A 32 -1.30 -9.16 -11.82
C PRO A 32 -0.15 -10.17 -12.00
N LEU A 33 0.08 -10.99 -10.99
CA LEU A 33 1.08 -12.07 -10.98
C LEU A 33 0.40 -13.44 -11.01
N ALA A 34 1.02 -14.37 -11.74
CA ALA A 34 0.76 -15.81 -11.63
C ALA A 34 1.95 -16.46 -10.90
N ASP A 35 1.67 -17.52 -10.13
CA ASP A 35 2.65 -18.26 -9.33
C ASP A 35 3.57 -17.35 -8.49
N PRO A 36 3.01 -16.54 -7.57
CA PRO A 36 3.78 -15.48 -6.92
C PRO A 36 4.83 -16.02 -5.95
N TYR A 37 6.00 -15.38 -5.94
CA TYR A 37 7.01 -15.49 -4.89
C TYR A 37 7.33 -14.11 -4.33
N ILE A 38 7.48 -13.99 -3.01
CA ILE A 38 7.82 -12.73 -2.33
C ILE A 38 9.13 -12.91 -1.56
N LEU A 39 10.11 -12.04 -1.84
CA LEU A 39 11.37 -11.92 -1.11
C LEU A 39 11.32 -10.69 -0.20
N LEU A 40 11.81 -10.80 1.03
CA LEU A 40 12.04 -9.67 1.93
C LEU A 40 13.55 -9.41 2.03
N ASP A 41 13.98 -8.21 1.66
CA ASP A 41 15.36 -7.75 1.81
C ASP A 41 15.39 -6.26 2.20
N GLY A 42 16.22 -5.90 3.17
CA GLY A 42 16.36 -4.50 3.61
C GLY A 42 15.06 -3.81 4.05
N GLY A 43 14.04 -4.57 4.48
CA GLY A 43 12.71 -4.02 4.83
C GLY A 43 11.79 -3.76 3.64
N THR A 44 12.19 -4.15 2.42
CA THR A 44 11.38 -4.06 1.20
C THR A 44 10.92 -5.46 0.76
N TYR A 45 9.64 -5.58 0.44
CA TYR A 45 9.07 -6.79 -0.16
C TYR A 45 9.15 -6.70 -1.68
N TYR A 46 9.67 -7.74 -2.32
CA TYR A 46 9.77 -7.88 -3.77
C TYR A 46 8.89 -9.05 -4.22
N ALA A 47 7.84 -8.78 -4.99
CA ALA A 47 6.96 -9.80 -5.56
C ALA A 47 7.32 -10.09 -7.02
N TYR A 48 7.39 -11.38 -7.36
CA TYR A 48 7.72 -11.89 -8.68
C TYR A 48 6.63 -12.83 -9.20
N GLY A 49 6.45 -12.96 -10.52
CA GLY A 49 5.52 -13.94 -11.10
C GLY A 49 5.61 -14.11 -12.62
N THR A 50 4.94 -15.15 -13.12
CA THR A 50 5.14 -15.77 -14.44
C THR A 50 4.18 -15.32 -15.55
N ASN A 51 3.25 -14.40 -15.25
CA ASN A 51 2.14 -14.08 -16.15
C ASN A 51 2.52 -13.23 -17.38
N ASP A 52 3.73 -12.67 -17.46
CA ASP A 52 4.11 -11.76 -18.55
C ASP A 52 4.66 -12.50 -19.77
N ALA A 53 4.28 -12.02 -20.96
CA ALA A 53 4.75 -12.57 -22.22
C ALA A 53 6.26 -12.40 -22.40
N ASN A 54 6.86 -11.35 -21.80
CA ASN A 54 8.24 -10.94 -22.04
C ASN A 54 9.22 -11.35 -20.93
N GLY A 55 8.75 -11.93 -19.82
CA GLY A 55 9.63 -12.22 -18.70
C GLY A 55 8.95 -12.40 -17.34
N ILE A 56 9.71 -12.18 -16.28
CA ILE A 56 9.24 -12.19 -14.89
C ILE A 56 9.06 -10.75 -14.43
N ARG A 57 7.82 -10.35 -14.10
CA ARG A 57 7.54 -9.00 -13.54
C ARG A 57 8.00 -8.89 -12.09
N CYS A 58 8.40 -7.69 -11.69
CA CYS A 58 8.77 -7.35 -10.32
C CYS A 58 7.90 -6.20 -9.80
N TYR A 59 7.43 -6.33 -8.57
CA TYR A 59 6.76 -5.28 -7.81
C TYR A 59 7.41 -5.13 -6.44
N THR A 60 7.45 -3.91 -5.91
CA THR A 60 7.95 -3.60 -4.56
C THR A 60 6.83 -3.11 -3.65
N SER A 61 6.99 -3.34 -2.34
CA SER A 61 6.10 -2.85 -1.29
C SER A 61 6.88 -2.70 0.02
N ASP A 62 6.48 -1.74 0.85
CA ASP A 62 6.93 -1.60 2.24
C ASP A 62 5.87 -2.09 3.26
N ASP A 63 4.63 -2.33 2.83
CA ASP A 63 3.47 -2.58 3.69
C ASP A 63 2.64 -3.83 3.31
N LEU A 64 3.03 -4.56 2.27
CA LEU A 64 2.34 -5.71 1.64
C LEU A 64 0.94 -5.39 1.09
N ARG A 65 0.54 -4.12 1.03
CA ARG A 65 -0.80 -3.65 0.62
C ARG A 65 -0.71 -2.85 -0.66
N THR A 66 0.22 -1.92 -0.72
CA THR A 66 0.49 -1.06 -1.87
C THR A 66 1.71 -1.58 -2.60
N TRP A 67 1.56 -1.76 -3.91
CA TRP A 67 2.58 -2.37 -4.75
C TRP A 67 2.95 -1.44 -5.89
N LYS A 68 4.25 -1.18 -6.04
CA LYS A 68 4.82 -0.39 -7.12
C LYS A 68 5.43 -1.33 -8.17
N TYR A 69 5.13 -1.10 -9.44
CA TYR A 69 5.76 -1.85 -10.53
C TYR A 69 7.21 -1.39 -10.74
N GLU A 70 8.15 -2.33 -10.77
CA GLU A 70 9.59 -2.05 -10.98
C GLU A 70 10.12 -2.54 -12.34
N GLY A 71 9.30 -3.20 -13.15
CA GLY A 71 9.71 -3.70 -14.47
C GLY A 71 9.85 -5.22 -14.53
N LEU A 72 10.65 -5.69 -15.49
CA LEU A 72 11.02 -7.10 -15.63
C LEU A 72 12.29 -7.39 -14.83
N ALA A 73 12.20 -8.31 -13.87
CA ALA A 73 13.38 -8.85 -13.18
C ALA A 73 14.21 -9.77 -14.08
N LEU A 74 13.54 -10.40 -15.06
CA LEU A 74 14.17 -11.28 -16.03
C LEU A 74 13.46 -11.13 -17.37
N ASN A 75 14.23 -10.92 -18.44
CA ASN A 75 13.72 -10.96 -19.81
C ASN A 75 13.79 -12.40 -20.35
N LYS A 76 12.88 -12.75 -21.26
CA LYS A 76 12.98 -14.00 -22.03
C LYS A 76 14.05 -13.94 -23.11
#